data_AF-A0A2W5K7C5-F1
#
_entry.id   AF-A0A2W5K7C5-F1
#
_cell.length_a   1.000
_cell.length_b   1.000
_cell.length_c   1.000
_cell.angle_alpha   90.00
_cell.angle_beta   90.00
_cell.angle_gamma   90.00
#
_symmetry.space_group_name_H-M   'P 1'
#
loop_
_entity.id
_entity.type
_entity.pdbx_description
1 polymer ?
#
loop_
_entity_poly.entity_id
_entity_poly.type
_entity_poly.pdbx_seq_one_letter_code
_entity_poly.pdbx_strand_id
1 'polypeptide(L)'
;MALKIRLARGGAKKRPFYRIVVADSRYPRDGRFIERIGSFNPLLDKSAADRVVLDLEKAKEWLAKGATPTDRVHRFLDAAGVLKREARNNPKKAEPGKKAQERAEAAAKAAEAAE
;
A
#
# COMPACT_ATOMS: atom_id res chain seq x y z
N MET A 1 -6.09 0.42 15.44
CA MET A 1 -6.96 1.60 15.27
C MET A 1 -8.29 1.19 14.65
N ALA A 2 -9.39 1.66 15.22
CA ALA A 2 -10.73 1.23 14.80
C ALA A 2 -11.14 1.84 13.44
N LEU A 3 -10.85 3.11 13.18
CA LEU A 3 -11.22 3.78 11.92
C LEU A 3 -10.12 3.65 10.87
N LYS A 4 -10.48 3.22 9.65
CA LYS A 4 -9.55 3.10 8.53
C LYS A 4 -10.06 3.78 7.27
N ILE A 5 -9.14 4.42 6.55
CA ILE A 5 -9.36 4.83 5.16
C ILE A 5 -8.87 3.70 4.25
N ARG A 6 -9.80 3.00 3.61
CA ARG A 6 -9.52 1.75 2.88
C ARG A 6 -10.21 1.71 1.52
N LEU A 7 -9.76 0.78 0.68
CA LEU A 7 -10.38 0.50 -0.61
C LEU A 7 -11.48 -0.56 -0.44
N ALA A 8 -12.70 -0.20 -0.79
CA ALA A 8 -13.80 -1.14 -1.00
C ALA A 8 -13.82 -1.54 -2.48
N ARG A 9 -13.86 -2.83 -2.78
CA ARG A 9 -13.91 -3.32 -4.15
C ARG A 9 -15.35 -3.24 -4.68
N GLY A 10 -15.46 -2.90 -5.94
CA GLY A 10 -16.65 -3.00 -6.75
C GLY A 10 -16.28 -3.34 -8.19
N GLY A 11 -17.19 -3.02 -9.11
CA GLY A 11 -17.05 -3.38 -10.51
C GLY A 11 -17.47 -4.83 -10.78
N ALA A 12 -17.06 -5.34 -11.94
CA ALA A 12 -17.45 -6.65 -12.43
C ALA A 12 -16.28 -7.64 -12.41
N LYS A 13 -16.58 -8.92 -12.68
CA LYS A 13 -15.55 -9.94 -12.91
C LYS A 13 -14.57 -9.45 -13.99
N LYS A 14 -13.26 -9.57 -13.72
CA LYS A 14 -12.16 -9.07 -14.57
C LYS A 14 -12.15 -7.55 -14.83
N ARG A 15 -13.04 -6.76 -14.22
CA ARG A 15 -13.06 -5.29 -14.31
C ARG A 15 -13.19 -4.65 -12.92
N PRO A 16 -12.08 -4.61 -12.14
CA PRO A 16 -12.10 -4.07 -10.79
C PRO A 16 -12.27 -2.55 -10.80
N PHE A 17 -13.10 -2.05 -9.90
CA PHE A 17 -13.20 -0.63 -9.56
C PHE A 17 -13.15 -0.50 -8.04
N TYR A 18 -12.48 0.51 -7.51
CA TYR A 18 -12.37 0.69 -6.06
C TYR A 18 -13.01 2.00 -5.62
N ARG A 19 -13.69 1.95 -4.49
CA ARG A 19 -14.21 3.11 -3.77
C ARG A 19 -13.28 3.38 -2.59
N ILE A 20 -12.88 4.63 -2.40
CA ILE A 20 -12.09 5.05 -1.23
C ILE A 20 -13.10 5.42 -0.15
N VAL A 21 -13.11 4.64 0.93
CA VAL A 21 -14.11 4.75 2.00
C VAL A 21 -13.46 4.83 3.36
N VAL A 22 -14.12 5.55 4.25
CA VAL A 22 -13.84 5.57 5.68
C VAL A 22 -14.76 4.56 6.35
N ALA A 23 -14.19 3.57 7.02
CA ALA A 23 -14.95 2.51 7.67
C ALA A 23 -14.23 2.01 8.92
N ASP A 24 -15.00 1.44 9.84
CA ASP A 24 -14.42 0.66 10.94
C ASP A 24 -13.73 -0.60 10.39
N SER A 25 -12.55 -0.89 10.93
CA SER A 25 -11.73 -2.05 10.60
C SER A 25 -12.45 -3.39 10.78
N ARG A 26 -13.44 -3.47 11.68
CA ARG A 26 -14.21 -4.67 12.00
C ARG A 26 -15.24 -5.02 10.92
N TYR A 27 -15.68 -4.05 10.13
CA TYR A 27 -16.68 -4.29 9.10
C TYR A 27 -16.06 -4.93 7.85
N PRO A 28 -16.82 -5.77 7.11
CA PRO A 28 -16.33 -6.42 5.89
C PRO A 28 -15.92 -5.40 4.83
N ARG A 29 -14.98 -5.78 3.94
CA ARG A 29 -14.34 -4.89 2.95
C ARG A 29 -15.35 -4.06 2.14
N ASP A 30 -16.38 -4.73 1.63
CA ASP A 30 -17.37 -4.15 0.71
C ASP A 30 -18.73 -3.89 1.38
N GLY A 31 -18.80 -3.96 2.71
CA GLY A 31 -20.03 -3.75 3.47
C GLY A 31 -20.23 -2.30 3.91
N ARG A 32 -20.77 -2.14 5.12
CA ARG A 32 -21.08 -0.83 5.71
C ARG A 32 -19.81 0.01 5.85
N PHE A 33 -19.90 1.25 5.37
CA PHE A 33 -18.91 2.30 5.55
C PHE A 33 -19.61 3.54 6.13
N ILE A 34 -18.81 4.46 6.66
CA ILE A 34 -19.29 5.72 7.24
C ILE A 34 -19.47 6.74 6.13
N GLU A 35 -18.40 6.96 5.35
CA GLU A 35 -18.39 7.94 4.26
C GLU A 35 -17.52 7.47 3.09
N ARG A 36 -17.92 7.85 1.87
CA ARG A 36 -17.12 7.68 0.66
C ARG A 36 -16.43 9.00 0.34
N ILE A 37 -15.10 8.98 0.28
CA ILE A 37 -14.27 10.17 0.04
C ILE A 37 -13.62 10.17 -1.35
N GLY A 38 -13.82 9.12 -2.15
CA GLY A 38 -13.22 9.05 -3.48
C GLY A 38 -13.39 7.72 -4.20
N SER A 39 -12.66 7.58 -5.30
CA SER A 39 -12.61 6.39 -6.15
C SER A 39 -11.21 6.15 -6.71
N PHE A 40 -10.96 4.90 -7.09
CA PHE A 40 -9.73 4.48 -7.74
C PHE A 40 -10.04 3.46 -8.83
N ASN A 41 -9.66 3.78 -10.06
CA ASN A 41 -9.79 2.89 -11.21
C ASN A 41 -8.40 2.39 -11.67
N PRO A 42 -8.02 1.14 -11.37
CA PRO A 42 -6.70 0.63 -11.74
C PRO A 42 -6.54 0.38 -13.24
N LEU A 43 -7.64 0.33 -14.01
CA LEU A 43 -7.64 0.04 -15.44
C LEU A 43 -7.25 1.24 -16.30
N LEU A 44 -7.33 2.45 -15.74
CA LEU A 44 -6.87 3.66 -16.43
C LEU A 44 -5.34 3.77 -16.36
N ASP A 45 -4.77 4.46 -17.33
CA ASP A 45 -3.34 4.78 -17.37
C ASP A 45 -2.89 5.60 -16.16
N LYS A 46 -1.60 5.50 -15.81
CA LYS A 46 -1.04 6.16 -14.61
C LYS A 46 -1.14 7.68 -14.66
N SER A 47 -1.13 8.25 -15.85
CA SER A 47 -1.25 9.69 -16.11
C SER A 47 -2.70 10.19 -16.15
N ALA A 48 -3.69 9.30 -16.21
CA ALA A 48 -5.09 9.71 -16.27
C ALA A 48 -5.51 10.35 -14.95
N ALA A 49 -6.03 11.58 -15.01
CA ALA A 49 -6.52 12.31 -13.84
C ALA A 49 -7.64 11.53 -13.11
N ASP A 50 -8.52 10.89 -13.88
CA ASP A 50 -9.65 10.11 -13.35
C ASP A 50 -9.24 8.77 -12.73
N ARG A 51 -7.95 8.41 -12.78
CA ARG A 51 -7.44 7.19 -12.16
C ARG A 51 -7.70 7.21 -10.66
N VAL A 52 -7.48 8.35 -10.00
CA VAL A 52 -7.67 8.54 -8.57
C VAL A 52 -8.45 9.84 -8.38
N VAL A 53 -9.69 9.74 -7.93
CA VAL A 53 -10.49 10.89 -7.55
C VAL A 53 -10.61 10.89 -6.03
N LEU A 54 -10.17 11.96 -5.38
CA LEU A 54 -10.17 12.06 -3.93
C LEU A 54 -10.60 13.46 -3.49
N ASP A 55 -11.53 13.50 -2.55
CA ASP A 55 -11.91 14.72 -1.83
C ASP A 55 -10.87 14.98 -0.73
N LEU A 56 -10.03 15.99 -0.96
CA LEU A 56 -8.91 16.33 -0.09
C LEU A 56 -9.36 16.96 1.24
N GLU A 57 -10.47 17.70 1.24
CA GLU A 57 -10.99 18.35 2.45
C GLU A 57 -11.47 17.29 3.43
N LYS A 58 -12.30 16.37 2.94
CA LYS A 58 -12.78 15.23 3.74
C LYS A 58 -11.66 14.33 4.20
N ALA A 59 -10.68 14.06 3.33
CA ALA A 59 -9.53 13.25 3.70
C ALA A 59 -8.75 13.88 4.87
N LYS A 60 -8.50 15.19 4.85
CA LYS A 60 -7.84 15.92 5.93
C LYS A 60 -8.64 15.88 7.22
N GLU A 61 -9.95 16.08 7.16
CA GLU A 61 -10.82 16.00 8.34
C GLU A 61 -10.77 14.62 9.00
N TRP A 62 -10.87 13.55 8.20
CA TRP A 62 -10.84 12.18 8.74
C TRP A 62 -9.46 11.80 9.27
N LEU A 63 -8.37 12.29 8.67
CA LEU A 63 -7.03 12.16 9.22
C LEU A 63 -6.90 12.88 10.56
N ALA A 64 -7.44 14.11 10.69
CA ALA A 64 -7.47 14.86 11.94
C ALA A 64 -8.28 14.14 13.05
N LYS A 65 -9.36 13.44 12.66
CA LYS A 65 -10.15 12.57 13.55
C LYS A 65 -9.44 11.25 13.92
N GLY A 66 -8.22 11.02 13.44
CA GLY A 66 -7.42 9.83 13.76
C GLY A 66 -7.67 8.62 12.86
N ALA A 67 -8.23 8.79 11.66
CA ALA A 67 -8.38 7.69 10.71
C ALA A 67 -7.03 7.23 10.17
N THR A 68 -6.75 5.92 10.20
CA THR A 68 -5.50 5.39 9.63
C THR A 68 -5.69 4.93 8.18
N PRO A 69 -4.94 5.47 7.20
CA PRO A 69 -5.01 4.98 5.82
C PRO A 69 -4.27 3.64 5.65
N THR A 70 -4.74 2.83 4.69
CA THR A 70 -4.03 1.62 4.22
C THR A 70 -2.87 1.97 3.28
N ASP A 71 -1.85 1.10 3.09
CA ASP A 71 -0.64 1.41 2.30
C ASP A 71 -0.95 1.97 0.90
N ARG A 72 -1.98 1.44 0.23
CA ARG A 72 -2.34 1.92 -1.11
C ARG A 72 -2.97 3.30 -1.09
N VAL A 73 -3.88 3.56 -0.13
CA VAL A 73 -4.49 4.89 0.06
C VAL A 73 -3.44 5.90 0.50
N HIS A 74 -2.49 5.48 1.34
CA HIS A 74 -1.38 6.32 1.77
C HIS A 74 -0.56 6.83 0.59
N ARG A 75 -0.33 6.02 -0.45
CA ARG A 75 0.34 6.48 -1.69
C ARG A 75 -0.46 7.52 -2.45
N PHE A 76 -1.80 7.44 -2.42
CA PHE A 76 -2.65 8.44 -3.06
C PHE A 76 -2.60 9.78 -2.30
N LEU A 77 -2.63 9.71 -0.97
CA LEU A 77 -2.50 10.88 -0.10
C LEU A 77 -1.11 11.53 -0.18
N ASP A 78 -0.07 10.71 -0.32
CA ASP A 78 1.33 11.16 -0.52
C ASP A 78 1.48 11.87 -1.87
N ALA A 79 0.95 11.28 -2.96
CA ALA A 79 0.93 11.91 -4.27
C ALA A 79 0.11 13.22 -4.30
N ALA A 80 -0.91 13.34 -3.45
CA ALA A 80 -1.69 14.56 -3.29
C ALA A 80 -1.09 15.57 -2.27
N GLY A 81 0.07 15.26 -1.67
CA GLY A 81 0.76 16.15 -0.72
C GLY A 81 0.11 16.26 0.66
N VAL A 82 -0.82 15.37 1.02
CA VAL A 82 -1.54 15.42 2.30
C VAL A 82 -0.80 14.69 3.41
N LEU A 83 -0.21 13.52 3.10
CA LEU A 83 0.44 12.66 4.08
C LEU A 83 1.71 12.05 3.48
N LYS A 84 2.88 12.48 3.96
CA LYS A 84 4.16 11.98 3.47
C LYS A 84 4.36 10.52 3.86
N ARG A 85 4.65 9.67 2.88
CA ARG A 85 4.98 8.26 3.13
C ARG A 85 6.48 8.09 3.35
N GLU A 86 6.84 7.62 4.53
CA GLU A 86 8.22 7.20 4.78
C GLU A 86 8.61 6.03 3.85
N ALA A 87 9.79 6.14 3.26
CA ALA A 87 10.30 5.10 2.36
C ALA A 87 10.57 3.82 3.17
N ARG A 88 10.02 2.69 2.72
CA ARG A 88 10.36 1.38 3.31
C ARG A 88 11.83 1.07 3.01
N ASN A 89 12.67 1.15 4.02
CA ASN A 89 14.05 0.66 3.98
C ASN A 89 14.09 -0.82 4.38
N ASN A 90 14.66 -1.68 3.53
CA ASN A 90 14.96 -3.07 3.88
C ASN A 90 16.48 -3.27 3.87
N PRO A 91 17.16 -3.16 5.03
CA PRO A 91 18.62 -3.22 5.10
C PRO A 91 19.19 -4.57 4.66
N LYS A 92 18.42 -5.65 4.77
CA LYS A 92 18.84 -7.02 4.40
C LYS A 92 18.60 -7.39 2.93
N LYS A 93 18.15 -6.44 2.09
CA LYS A 93 17.79 -6.73 0.69
C LYS A 93 18.99 -7.21 -0.15
N ALA A 94 20.19 -6.73 0.18
CA ALA A 94 21.42 -7.09 -0.51
C ALA A 94 22.07 -8.37 0.03
N GLU A 95 21.62 -8.87 1.19
CA GLU A 95 22.20 -10.09 1.77
C GLU A 95 21.77 -11.32 0.96
N PRO A 96 22.72 -12.12 0.45
CA PRO A 96 22.40 -13.41 -0.16
C PRO A 96 21.69 -14.29 0.87
N GLY A 97 20.69 -15.07 0.43
CA GLY A 97 20.02 -16.00 1.35
C GLY A 97 21.00 -17.00 1.97
N LYS A 98 20.67 -17.55 3.15
CA LYS A 98 21.54 -18.45 3.93
C LYS A 98 22.21 -19.55 3.10
N LYS A 99 21.48 -20.18 2.17
CA LYS A 99 22.02 -21.22 1.27
C LYS A 99 23.09 -20.71 0.29
N ALA A 100 23.02 -19.45 -0.14
CA ALA A 100 24.03 -18.84 -0.99
C ALA A 100 25.29 -18.47 -0.18
N GLN A 101 25.11 -18.08 1.08
CA GLN A 101 26.21 -17.83 2.03
C GLN A 101 26.96 -19.13 2.35
N GLU A 102 26.24 -20.21 2.68
CA GLU A 102 26.82 -21.53 2.96
C GLU A 102 27.61 -22.09 1.77
N ARG A 103 27.14 -21.87 0.53
CA ARG A 103 27.89 -22.27 -0.68
C ARG A 103 29.12 -21.40 -0.95
N ALA A 104 29.04 -20.10 -0.68
CA ALA A 104 30.18 -19.20 -0.82
C ALA A 104 31.25 -19.52 0.23
N GLU A 105 30.86 -19.82 1.47
CA GLU A 105 31.78 -20.27 2.53
C GLU A 105 32.37 -21.65 2.24
N ALA A 106 31.57 -22.60 1.72
CA ALA A 106 32.09 -23.90 1.32
C ALA A 106 33.07 -23.81 0.14
N ALA A 107 32.79 -22.94 -0.84
CA ALA A 107 33.71 -22.68 -1.96
C ALA A 107 34.98 -21.94 -1.51
N ALA A 108 34.87 -20.98 -0.58
CA ALA A 108 36.01 -20.28 0.00
C ALA A 108 36.90 -21.24 0.82
N LYS A 109 36.30 -22.08 1.67
CA LYS A 109 37.04 -23.11 2.43
C LYS A 109 37.69 -24.16 1.54
N ALA A 110 37.06 -24.52 0.42
CA ALA A 110 37.65 -25.45 -0.55
C ALA A 110 38.80 -24.82 -1.35
N ALA A 111 38.76 -23.51 -1.60
CA ALA A 111 39.86 -22.78 -2.24
C ALA A 111 41.04 -22.58 -1.28
N GLU A 112 40.79 -22.24 -0.02
CA GLU A 112 41.80 -22.05 1.02
C GLU A 112 42.49 -23.36 1.42
N ALA A 113 41.80 -24.50 1.34
CA ALA A 113 42.38 -25.82 1.58
C ALA A 113 43.17 -26.40 0.37
N ALA A 114 43.09 -25.74 -0.79
CA ALA A 114 43.81 -26.13 -2.01
C ALA A 114 45.06 -25.27 -2.27
N GLU A 115 45.27 -24.21 -1.47
CA GLU A 115 46.51 -23.44 -1.34
C GLU A 115 47.41 -24.03 -0.24
#